data_AF-A0A839U452-F1
#
_entry.id   AF-A0A839U452-F1
#
_cell.length_a   1.000
_cell.length_b   1.000
_cell.length_c   1.000
_cell.angle_alpha   90.00
_cell.angle_beta   90.00
_cell.angle_gamma   90.00
#
_symmetry.space_group_name_H-M   'P 1'
#
loop_
_entity.id
_entity.type
_entity.pdbx_description
1 polymer ?
#
loop_
_entity_poly.entity_id
_entity_poly.type
_entity_poly.pdbx_seq_one_letter_code
_entity_poly.pdbx_strand_id
1 'polypeptide(L)'
;MQSGIQDHFTWNRNHIFASGMNKAILLVEWYGGTLRPARRRTSPKLIARDVELHLWLEPHVTLLRIYGAKARRGLNHSLIVPLGHLQDGVQQFFAIELALEPQSPGLHGVISAQWRYKERNKERIKELPVKELYMNYTYHMGLLRQPEDFHVHKHVKLLETPGVVKEAIRLFEFGDIEHGEWVLRRKGDELLISAARNADGRLLAEADMLYQLSEHYVGTYMNRNATLVRNG
;
A
#
# COMPACT_ATOMS: atom_id res chain seq x y z
N MET A 1 -10.55 12.40 -24.65
CA MET A 1 -9.92 11.21 -24.02
C MET A 1 -8.71 11.69 -23.24
N GLN A 2 -8.76 11.73 -21.91
CA GLN A 2 -7.58 12.08 -21.09
C GLN A 2 -6.65 10.86 -21.05
N SER A 3 -5.68 10.82 -21.95
CA SER A 3 -4.70 9.73 -22.05
C SER A 3 -3.49 10.02 -21.17
N GLY A 4 -3.55 9.66 -19.90
CA GLY A 4 -2.45 9.82 -18.95
C GLY A 4 -2.69 9.06 -17.65
N ILE A 5 -1.61 8.87 -16.88
CA ILE A 5 -1.70 8.43 -15.49
C ILE A 5 -2.28 9.60 -14.69
N GLN A 6 -3.37 9.35 -13.96
CA GLN A 6 -3.87 10.25 -12.93
C GLN A 6 -3.41 9.71 -11.59
N ASP A 7 -2.84 10.57 -10.77
CA ASP A 7 -2.14 10.19 -9.54
C ASP A 7 -2.45 11.13 -8.38
N HIS A 8 -2.40 10.58 -7.19
CA HIS A 8 -2.58 11.31 -5.94
C HIS A 8 -1.53 10.86 -4.92
N PHE A 9 -1.00 11.85 -4.20
CA PHE A 9 0.01 11.67 -3.16
C PHE A 9 -0.55 12.22 -1.85
N THR A 10 -0.65 11.37 -0.84
CA THR A 10 -1.27 11.75 0.44
C THR A 10 -0.34 11.37 1.59
N TRP A 11 0.06 12.36 2.38
CA TRP A 11 0.78 12.11 3.62
C TRP A 11 -0.19 11.67 4.72
N ASN A 12 0.26 10.77 5.60
CA ASN A 12 -0.48 10.44 6.82
C ASN A 12 -0.67 11.65 7.76
N ARG A 13 0.15 12.69 7.61
CA ARG A 13 0.05 13.92 8.39
C ARG A 13 0.58 15.10 7.59
N ASN A 14 0.01 16.27 7.80
CA ASN A 14 0.43 17.51 7.13
C ASN A 14 1.61 18.20 7.83
N HIS A 15 1.85 17.86 9.10
CA HIS A 15 2.85 18.50 9.96
C HIS A 15 3.64 17.45 10.75
N ILE A 16 4.95 17.67 10.88
CA ILE A 16 5.83 16.87 11.74
C ILE A 16 6.63 17.75 12.69
N PHE A 17 7.18 17.16 13.75
CA PHE A 17 7.91 17.91 14.74
C PHE A 17 9.26 18.35 14.17
N ALA A 18 9.62 19.62 14.34
CA ALA A 18 10.88 20.14 13.80
C ALA A 18 12.14 19.54 14.45
N SER A 19 12.01 18.95 15.63
CA SER A 19 13.11 18.27 16.33
C SER A 19 12.90 16.76 16.39
N GLY A 20 14.00 16.02 16.55
CA GLY A 20 13.98 14.55 16.59
C GLY A 20 13.70 13.90 15.24
N MET A 21 13.89 12.58 15.19
CA MET A 21 13.58 11.80 14.00
C MET A 21 12.07 11.53 13.95
N ASN A 22 11.45 11.88 12.83
CA ASN A 22 10.02 11.69 12.60
C ASN A 22 9.79 10.51 11.66
N LYS A 23 8.60 9.90 11.75
CA LYS A 23 8.12 8.93 10.77
C LYS A 23 6.93 9.51 10.03
N ALA A 24 6.92 9.34 8.71
CA ALA A 24 5.80 9.72 7.86
C ALA A 24 5.53 8.61 6.84
N ILE A 25 4.26 8.49 6.45
CA ILE A 25 3.81 7.55 5.43
C ILE A 25 3.22 8.34 4.27
N LEU A 26 3.73 8.07 3.08
CA LEU A 26 3.18 8.57 1.82
C LEU A 26 2.36 7.47 1.15
N LEU A 27 1.06 7.72 0.98
CA LEU A 27 0.22 6.93 0.09
C LEU A 27 0.37 7.45 -1.33
N VAL A 28 0.64 6.54 -2.27
CA VAL A 28 0.68 6.83 -3.71
C VAL A 28 -0.46 6.07 -4.37
N GLU A 29 -1.39 6.80 -4.98
CA GLU A 29 -2.52 6.24 -5.70
C GLU A 29 -2.44 6.64 -7.17
N TRP A 30 -2.79 5.73 -8.07
CA TRP A 30 -2.86 6.03 -9.49
C TRP A 30 -3.92 5.22 -10.21
N TYR A 31 -4.43 5.79 -11.29
CA TYR A 31 -5.37 5.14 -12.19
C TYR A 31 -5.24 5.71 -13.60
N GLY A 32 -5.84 5.02 -14.57
CA GLY A 32 -5.95 5.48 -15.94
C GLY A 32 -7.41 5.52 -16.38
N GLY A 33 -7.75 6.49 -17.21
CA GLY A 33 -9.11 6.66 -17.73
C GLY A 33 -10.10 7.08 -16.65
N THR A 34 -11.35 6.63 -16.77
CA THR A 34 -12.41 6.99 -15.83
C THR A 34 -12.59 5.88 -14.80
N LEU A 35 -12.55 6.22 -13.51
CA LEU A 35 -12.83 5.26 -12.43
C LEU A 35 -14.17 4.58 -12.67
N ARG A 36 -14.15 3.25 -12.78
CA ARG A 36 -15.35 2.45 -13.06
C ARG A 36 -15.94 1.98 -11.73
N PRO A 37 -17.25 2.13 -11.50
CA PRO A 37 -17.90 1.44 -10.40
C PRO A 37 -17.79 -0.08 -10.62
N ALA A 38 -17.54 -0.82 -9.54
CA ALA A 38 -17.17 -2.24 -9.53
C ALA A 38 -18.14 -3.23 -10.23
N ARG A 39 -19.27 -2.77 -10.77
CA ARG A 39 -20.36 -3.60 -11.32
C ARG A 39 -20.27 -3.93 -12.82
N ARG A 40 -19.30 -3.42 -13.59
CA ARG A 40 -19.24 -3.69 -15.04
C ARG A 40 -18.34 -4.87 -15.40
N ARG A 41 -18.95 -5.95 -15.88
CA ARG A 41 -18.36 -7.25 -16.29
C ARG A 41 -17.40 -7.24 -17.49
N THR A 42 -17.08 -6.08 -18.07
CA THR A 42 -16.14 -6.02 -19.20
C THR A 42 -14.71 -6.02 -18.66
N SER A 43 -13.84 -6.87 -19.21
CA SER A 43 -12.40 -6.83 -18.90
C SER A 43 -11.85 -5.41 -19.13
N PRO A 44 -11.13 -4.85 -18.14
CA PRO A 44 -10.64 -3.48 -18.25
C PRO A 44 -9.57 -3.41 -19.33
N LYS A 45 -9.63 -2.36 -20.15
CA LYS A 45 -8.76 -2.17 -21.30
C LYS A 45 -7.36 -1.75 -20.84
N LEU A 46 -6.32 -2.35 -21.41
CA LEU A 46 -4.94 -1.91 -21.17
C LEU A 46 -4.73 -0.46 -21.66
N ILE A 47 -4.26 0.42 -20.78
CA ILE A 47 -3.98 1.84 -21.06
C ILE A 47 -2.47 2.07 -21.19
N ALA A 48 -1.71 1.56 -20.22
CA ALA A 48 -0.26 1.71 -20.17
C ALA A 48 0.43 0.39 -19.82
N ARG A 49 1.61 0.20 -20.38
CA ARG A 49 2.54 -0.90 -20.11
C ARG A 49 3.76 -0.36 -19.38
N ASP A 50 4.49 -1.26 -18.73
CA ASP A 50 5.77 -0.99 -18.07
C ASP A 50 5.74 0.30 -17.23
N VAL A 51 4.70 0.45 -16.41
CA VAL A 51 4.53 1.60 -15.52
C VAL A 51 5.56 1.51 -14.41
N GLU A 52 6.31 2.59 -14.25
CA GLU A 52 7.30 2.76 -13.19
C GLU A 52 7.11 4.13 -12.53
N LEU A 53 7.33 4.16 -11.23
CA LEU A 53 7.49 5.41 -10.49
C LEU A 53 8.94 5.54 -10.05
N HIS A 54 9.59 6.59 -10.55
CA HIS A 54 10.95 6.97 -10.16
C HIS A 54 10.83 7.99 -9.03
N LEU A 55 11.54 7.73 -7.94
CA LEU A 55 11.53 8.54 -6.73
C LEU A 55 12.95 8.94 -6.39
N TRP A 56 13.18 10.21 -6.05
CA TRP A 56 14.44 10.71 -5.50
C TRP A 56 14.16 11.24 -4.11
N LEU A 57 14.78 10.63 -3.11
CA LEU A 57 14.64 11.07 -1.72
C LEU A 57 15.64 12.20 -1.45
N GLU A 58 15.20 13.21 -0.71
CA GLU A 58 16.10 14.26 -0.23
C GLU A 58 17.15 13.68 0.76
N PRO A 59 18.33 14.31 0.91
CA PRO A 59 19.41 13.76 1.74
C PRO A 59 19.05 13.47 3.20
N HIS A 60 18.09 14.21 3.75
CA HIS A 60 17.62 14.09 5.14
C HIS A 60 16.49 13.06 5.31
N VAL A 61 16.22 12.25 4.27
CA VAL A 61 15.10 11.33 4.19
C VAL A 61 15.62 9.91 4.00
N THR A 62 15.22 9.02 4.89
CA THR A 62 15.59 7.60 4.82
C THR A 62 14.35 6.74 4.56
N LEU A 63 14.43 5.86 3.56
CA LEU A 63 13.41 4.85 3.32
C LEU A 63 13.41 3.79 4.44
N LEU A 64 12.29 3.65 5.15
CA LEU A 64 12.09 2.57 6.12
C LEU A 64 11.44 1.35 5.46
N ARG A 65 10.31 1.55 4.76
CA ARG A 65 9.51 0.46 4.23
C ARG A 65 8.69 0.86 3.01
N ILE A 66 8.39 -0.12 2.16
CA ILE A 66 7.39 0.00 1.09
C ILE A 66 6.35 -1.08 1.29
N TYR A 67 5.08 -0.68 1.24
CA TYR A 67 3.91 -1.53 1.33
C TYR A 67 3.31 -1.70 -0.05
N GLY A 68 2.89 -2.92 -0.42
CA GLY A 68 2.19 -3.17 -1.68
C GLY A 68 3.06 -3.22 -2.93
N ALA A 69 4.34 -2.83 -2.86
CA ALA A 69 5.24 -2.82 -3.99
C ALA A 69 6.67 -3.22 -3.59
N LYS A 70 7.49 -3.55 -4.58
CA LYS A 70 8.94 -3.75 -4.42
C LYS A 70 9.66 -2.63 -5.16
N ALA A 71 10.61 -1.97 -4.52
CA ALA A 71 11.48 -1.00 -5.18
C ALA A 71 12.86 -1.59 -5.45
N ARG A 72 13.48 -1.09 -6.51
CA ARG A 72 14.90 -1.27 -6.81
C ARG A 72 15.61 0.01 -6.38
N ARG A 73 16.67 -0.11 -5.58
CA ARG A 73 17.52 1.04 -5.25
C ARG A 73 18.34 1.42 -6.49
N GLY A 74 18.28 2.69 -6.86
CA GLY A 74 19.15 3.28 -7.87
C GLY A 74 20.37 3.96 -7.23
N LEU A 75 21.07 4.77 -8.01
CA LEU A 75 22.17 5.59 -7.54
C LEU A 75 21.63 6.82 -6.76
N ASN A 76 22.41 7.33 -5.80
CA ASN A 76 22.14 8.60 -5.11
C ASN A 76 20.73 8.74 -4.50
N HIS A 77 20.35 7.85 -3.57
CA HIS A 77 19.04 7.89 -2.89
C HIS A 77 17.80 7.80 -3.81
N SER A 78 17.98 7.35 -5.05
CA SER A 78 16.87 7.07 -5.96
C SER A 78 16.27 5.68 -5.75
N LEU A 79 14.97 5.58 -5.99
CA LEU A 79 14.20 4.35 -5.95
C LEU A 79 13.39 4.24 -7.25
N ILE A 80 13.40 3.06 -7.84
CA ILE A 80 12.54 2.74 -8.98
C ILE A 80 11.53 1.71 -8.52
N VAL A 81 10.24 2.07 -8.58
CA VAL A 81 9.12 1.20 -8.22
C VAL A 81 8.46 0.70 -9.51
N PRO A 82 8.77 -0.53 -9.98
CA PRO A 82 8.06 -1.14 -11.09
C PRO A 82 6.63 -1.55 -10.66
N LEU A 83 5.64 -1.03 -11.37
CA LEU A 83 4.20 -1.17 -11.05
C LEU A 83 3.43 -1.95 -12.13
N GLY A 84 4.11 -2.39 -13.19
CA GLY A 84 3.55 -3.31 -14.18
C GLY A 84 2.65 -2.62 -15.20
N HIS A 85 1.36 -2.95 -15.23
CA HIS A 85 0.45 -2.50 -16.28
C HIS A 85 -0.73 -1.73 -15.70
N LEU A 86 -1.16 -0.69 -16.40
CA LEU A 86 -2.32 0.11 -16.04
C LEU A 86 -3.51 -0.27 -16.90
N GLN A 87 -4.61 -0.62 -16.24
CA GLN A 87 -5.87 -0.97 -16.86
C GLN A 87 -6.91 0.14 -16.60
N ASP A 88 -7.83 0.31 -17.54
CA ASP A 88 -8.86 1.33 -17.52
C ASP A 88 -9.80 1.20 -16.32
N GLY A 89 -9.92 2.28 -15.55
CA GLY A 89 -10.81 2.38 -14.40
C GLY A 89 -10.39 1.57 -13.18
N VAL A 90 -9.16 1.02 -13.16
CA VAL A 90 -8.60 0.30 -12.01
C VAL A 90 -7.67 1.24 -11.25
N GLN A 91 -8.08 1.60 -10.04
CA GLN A 91 -7.22 2.31 -9.09
C GLN A 91 -6.26 1.35 -8.42
N GLN A 92 -4.99 1.73 -8.43
CA GLN A 92 -3.90 1.02 -7.80
C GLN A 92 -3.26 1.95 -6.77
N PHE A 93 -2.65 1.36 -5.75
CA PHE A 93 -2.00 2.11 -4.69
C PHE A 93 -0.87 1.31 -4.05
N PHE A 94 0.10 2.02 -3.51
CA PHE A 94 1.14 1.49 -2.64
C PHE A 94 1.50 2.57 -1.62
N ALA A 95 2.22 2.22 -0.54
CA ALA A 95 2.62 3.21 0.47
C ALA A 95 4.11 3.12 0.79
N ILE A 96 4.69 4.24 1.20
CA ILE A 96 6.10 4.38 1.55
C ILE A 96 6.20 4.93 2.97
N GLU A 97 6.89 4.23 3.86
CA GLU A 97 7.24 4.72 5.18
C GLU A 97 8.67 5.28 5.16
N LEU A 98 8.82 6.49 5.68
CA LEU A 98 10.05 7.26 5.68
C LEU A 98 10.41 7.68 7.11
N ALA A 99 11.70 7.68 7.39
CA ALA A 99 12.29 8.42 8.49
C ALA A 99 12.76 9.78 7.98
N LEU A 100 12.39 10.82 8.71
CA LEU A 100 12.67 12.22 8.38
C LEU A 100 13.55 12.79 9.49
N GLU A 101 14.76 13.20 9.15
CA GLU A 101 15.69 13.84 10.09
C GLU A 101 15.19 15.23 10.52
N PRO A 102 15.63 15.75 11.68
CA PRO A 102 15.25 17.09 12.13
C PRO A 102 15.57 18.17 11.10
N GLN A 103 14.66 19.13 10.94
CA GLN A 103 14.83 20.30 10.06
C GLN A 103 14.35 21.56 10.76
N SER A 104 14.80 22.73 10.29
CA SER A 104 14.24 23.99 10.75
C SER A 104 12.72 24.05 10.48
N PRO A 105 11.91 24.73 11.31
CA PRO A 105 10.50 24.90 11.02
C PRO A 105 10.26 25.49 9.62
N GLY A 106 9.25 24.97 8.91
CA GLY A 106 8.93 25.36 7.55
C GLY A 106 8.67 24.17 6.62
N LEU A 107 8.41 24.50 5.35
CA LEU A 107 8.14 23.51 4.31
C LEU A 107 9.45 23.04 3.69
N HIS A 108 9.70 21.72 3.74
CA HIS A 108 10.90 21.10 3.18
C HIS A 108 10.52 20.03 2.16
N GLY A 109 11.29 19.95 1.07
CA GLY A 109 11.16 18.85 0.10
C GLY A 109 11.49 17.52 0.77
N VAL A 110 10.82 16.46 0.35
CA VAL A 110 11.03 15.11 0.90
C VAL A 110 11.28 14.11 -0.20
N ILE A 111 10.45 14.14 -1.25
CA ILE A 111 10.55 13.22 -2.38
C ILE A 111 10.25 13.99 -3.67
N SER A 112 11.09 13.79 -4.69
CA SER A 112 10.71 14.08 -6.08
C SER A 112 10.22 12.80 -6.75
N ALA A 113 9.11 12.88 -7.48
CA ALA A 113 8.43 11.74 -8.09
C ALA A 113 8.21 11.94 -9.60
N GLN A 114 8.52 10.93 -10.41
CA GLN A 114 8.31 10.97 -11.86
C GLN A 114 7.76 9.64 -12.39
N TRP A 115 6.65 9.72 -13.10
CA TRP A 115 6.07 8.56 -13.77
C TRP A 115 6.74 8.29 -15.11
N ARG A 116 7.01 7.01 -15.38
CA ARG A 116 7.47 6.53 -16.69
C ARG A 116 6.58 5.36 -17.13
N TYR A 117 6.16 5.35 -18.39
CA TYR A 117 5.32 4.27 -18.91
C TYR A 117 5.38 4.20 -20.43
N LYS A 118 4.95 3.07 -20.99
CA LYS A 118 4.69 2.92 -22.44
C LYS A 118 3.19 2.96 -22.71
N GLU A 119 2.77 3.63 -23.77
CA GLU A 119 1.36 3.53 -24.20
C GLU A 119 1.04 2.12 -24.72
N ARG A 120 -0.23 1.73 -24.66
CA ARG A 120 -0.71 0.38 -25.03
C ARG A 120 -0.04 -0.23 -26.27
N ASN A 121 0.05 0.53 -27.37
CA ASN A 121 0.55 0.05 -28.67
C ASN A 121 1.84 0.76 -29.11
N LYS A 122 2.56 1.41 -28.19
CA LYS A 122 3.80 2.13 -28.52
C LYS A 122 4.94 1.64 -27.66
N GLU A 123 6.13 1.54 -28.24
CA GLU A 123 7.35 1.17 -27.50
C GLU A 123 8.07 2.36 -26.90
N ARG A 124 7.81 3.58 -27.40
CA ARG A 124 8.39 4.80 -26.85
C ARG A 124 7.91 5.01 -25.42
N ILE A 125 8.86 5.16 -24.50
CA ILE A 125 8.61 5.53 -23.11
C ILE A 125 8.16 6.99 -23.07
N LYS A 126 7.08 7.23 -22.33
CA LYS A 126 6.61 8.54 -21.92
C LYS A 126 7.02 8.80 -20.48
N GLU A 127 7.44 10.03 -20.23
CA GLU A 127 7.80 10.51 -18.91
C GLU A 127 6.87 11.68 -18.59
N LEU A 128 6.26 11.64 -17.40
CA LEU A 128 5.46 12.77 -16.91
C LEU A 128 6.38 13.80 -16.24
N PRO A 129 5.91 15.04 -16.05
CA PRO A 129 6.64 16.04 -15.27
C PRO A 129 6.98 15.54 -13.87
N VAL A 130 8.13 15.97 -13.36
CA VAL A 130 8.54 15.71 -11.97
C VAL A 130 7.61 16.45 -11.02
N LYS A 131 7.19 15.76 -9.96
CA LYS A 131 6.41 16.32 -8.86
C LYS A 131 7.23 16.30 -7.58
N GLU A 132 7.39 17.46 -6.98
CA GLU A 132 8.06 17.60 -5.70
C GLU A 132 7.03 17.50 -4.56
N LEU A 133 7.32 16.65 -3.60
CA LEU A 133 6.49 16.37 -2.45
C LEU A 133 7.17 16.92 -1.20
N TYR A 134 6.41 17.68 -0.43
CA TYR A 134 6.91 18.46 0.70
C TYR A 134 6.26 18.01 2.00
N MET A 135 6.94 18.31 3.12
CA MET A 135 6.43 18.12 4.48
C MET A 135 6.68 19.38 5.31
N ASN A 136 5.73 19.75 6.16
CA ASN A 136 5.84 20.94 7.00
C ASN A 136 6.37 20.58 8.39
N TYR A 137 7.52 21.11 8.76
CA TYR A 137 8.14 20.95 10.08
C TYR A 137 7.69 22.08 10.99
N THR A 138 7.26 21.76 12.22
CA THR A 138 6.71 22.74 13.16
C THR A 138 7.02 22.40 14.62
N TYR A 139 7.03 23.40 15.48
CA TYR A 139 7.00 23.23 16.95
C TYR A 139 5.59 23.40 17.53
N HIS A 140 4.58 23.68 16.69
CA HIS A 140 3.23 23.94 17.15
C HIS A 140 2.51 22.66 17.58
N MET A 141 2.50 22.38 18.89
CA MET A 141 1.94 21.16 19.47
C MET A 141 0.47 20.90 19.10
N GLY A 142 -0.33 21.95 18.90
CA GLY A 142 -1.72 21.77 18.44
C GLY A 142 -1.85 21.15 17.05
N LEU A 143 -0.92 21.44 16.13
CA LEU A 143 -0.91 20.85 14.77
C LEU A 143 -0.41 19.41 14.82
N LEU A 144 0.54 19.13 15.72
CA LEU A 144 1.14 17.79 15.89
C LEU A 144 0.21 16.80 16.58
N ARG A 145 -0.78 17.29 17.34
CA ARG A 145 -1.81 16.46 18.01
C ARG A 145 -3.00 16.15 17.11
N GLN A 146 -3.05 16.68 15.89
CA GLN A 146 -4.12 16.32 14.96
C GLN A 146 -4.04 14.82 14.67
N PRO A 147 -5.19 14.13 14.59
CA PRO A 147 -5.20 12.74 14.21
C PRO A 147 -4.62 12.60 12.81
N GLU A 148 -3.93 11.48 12.59
CA GLU A 148 -3.40 11.16 11.28
C GLU A 148 -4.52 10.86 10.30
N ASP A 149 -4.21 10.99 9.00
CA ASP A 149 -5.13 10.74 7.92
C ASP A 149 -5.54 9.27 7.89
N PHE A 150 -6.82 9.01 8.14
CA PHE A 150 -7.39 7.67 8.16
C PHE A 150 -7.32 6.98 6.79
N HIS A 151 -7.44 7.72 5.69
CA HIS A 151 -7.38 7.17 4.34
C HIS A 151 -6.00 6.54 4.08
N VAL A 152 -4.91 7.19 4.52
CA VAL A 152 -3.56 6.59 4.43
C VAL A 152 -3.45 5.32 5.27
N HIS A 153 -3.88 5.35 6.53
CA HIS A 153 -3.81 4.19 7.44
C HIS A 153 -4.63 3.00 6.96
N LYS A 154 -5.83 3.27 6.44
CA LYS A 154 -6.69 2.27 5.82
C LYS A 154 -5.95 1.54 4.70
N HIS A 155 -5.32 2.28 3.79
CA HIS A 155 -4.60 1.67 2.67
C HIS A 155 -3.38 0.87 3.13
N VAL A 156 -2.63 1.34 4.13
CA VAL A 156 -1.53 0.57 4.72
C VAL A 156 -2.02 -0.77 5.28
N LYS A 157 -3.10 -0.76 6.08
CA LYS A 157 -3.70 -1.99 6.64
C LYS A 157 -4.09 -3.00 5.56
N LEU A 158 -4.68 -2.52 4.46
CA LEU A 158 -5.03 -3.36 3.31
C LEU A 158 -3.80 -3.92 2.58
N LEU A 159 -2.73 -3.14 2.45
CA LEU A 159 -1.49 -3.57 1.78
C LEU A 159 -0.70 -4.61 2.58
N GLU A 160 -0.92 -4.71 3.89
CA GLU A 160 -0.31 -5.73 4.74
C GLU A 160 -1.01 -7.09 4.64
N THR A 161 -2.32 -7.12 4.34
CA THR A 161 -3.14 -8.33 4.33
C THR A 161 -2.54 -9.46 3.48
N PRO A 162 -2.06 -9.24 2.25
CA PRO A 162 -1.47 -10.31 1.45
C PRO A 162 -0.23 -10.96 2.08
N GLY A 163 0.53 -10.21 2.89
CA GLY A 163 1.67 -10.75 3.64
C GLY A 163 1.22 -11.69 4.76
N VAL A 164 0.21 -11.25 5.52
CA VAL A 164 -0.42 -12.03 6.60
C VAL A 164 -1.02 -13.32 6.06
N VAL A 165 -1.75 -13.26 4.95
CA VAL A 165 -2.35 -14.46 4.33
C VAL A 165 -1.27 -15.46 3.89
N LYS A 166 -0.18 -14.98 3.29
CA LYS A 166 0.95 -15.86 2.90
C LYS A 166 1.63 -16.51 4.10
N GLU A 167 1.78 -15.79 5.19
CA GLU A 167 2.33 -16.32 6.44
C GLU A 167 1.42 -17.41 7.02
N ALA A 168 0.12 -17.14 7.11
CA ALA A 168 -0.86 -18.12 7.58
C ALA A 168 -0.88 -19.39 6.72
N ILE A 169 -0.87 -19.26 5.38
CA ILE A 169 -0.81 -20.40 4.46
C ILE A 169 0.40 -21.29 4.76
N ARG A 170 1.58 -20.70 5.01
CA ARG A 170 2.77 -21.48 5.37
C ARG A 170 2.59 -22.23 6.68
N LEU A 171 1.99 -21.62 7.69
CA LEU A 171 1.71 -22.28 8.97
C LEU A 171 0.78 -23.50 8.78
N PHE A 172 -0.29 -23.34 8.00
CA PHE A 172 -1.16 -24.46 7.63
C PHE A 172 -0.39 -25.56 6.88
N GLU A 173 0.44 -25.19 5.91
CA GLU A 173 1.28 -26.14 5.16
C GLU A 173 2.26 -26.92 6.04
N PHE A 174 2.77 -26.31 7.10
CA PHE A 174 3.63 -26.96 8.10
C PHE A 174 2.86 -27.77 9.16
N GLY A 175 1.53 -27.76 9.12
CA GLY A 175 0.68 -28.48 10.07
C GLY A 175 0.38 -27.72 11.37
N ASP A 176 0.85 -26.47 11.50
CA ASP A 176 0.54 -25.59 12.63
C ASP A 176 -0.78 -24.85 12.39
N ILE A 177 -1.88 -25.61 12.48
CA ILE A 177 -3.21 -25.14 12.11
C ILE A 177 -3.70 -24.04 13.07
N GLU A 178 -3.42 -24.19 14.37
CA GLU A 178 -3.87 -23.23 15.40
C GLU A 178 -3.23 -21.85 15.19
N HIS A 179 -1.91 -21.79 14.96
CA HIS A 179 -1.26 -20.52 14.68
C HIS A 179 -1.68 -19.93 13.33
N GLY A 180 -1.86 -20.77 12.30
CA GLY A 180 -2.38 -20.33 11.00
C GLY A 180 -3.76 -19.67 11.12
N GLU A 181 -4.67 -20.28 11.88
CA GLU A 181 -5.99 -19.70 12.18
C GLU A 181 -5.86 -18.39 12.96
N TRP A 182 -5.08 -18.40 14.03
CA TRP A 182 -4.89 -17.24 14.90
C TRP A 182 -4.38 -16.02 14.13
N VAL A 183 -3.41 -16.19 13.22
CA VAL A 183 -2.85 -15.11 12.40
C VAL A 183 -3.93 -14.45 11.53
N LEU A 184 -4.77 -15.25 10.85
CA LEU A 184 -5.84 -14.72 10.01
C LEU A 184 -6.92 -14.01 10.83
N ARG A 185 -7.40 -14.63 11.91
CA ARG A 185 -8.43 -14.05 12.77
C ARG A 185 -7.95 -12.77 13.45
N ARG A 186 -6.70 -12.75 13.91
CA ARG A 186 -6.12 -11.57 14.56
C ARG A 186 -6.07 -10.37 13.61
N LYS A 187 -5.70 -10.59 12.34
CA LYS A 187 -5.76 -9.53 11.33
C LYS A 187 -7.21 -9.15 10.99
N GLY A 188 -8.11 -10.13 10.91
CA GLY A 188 -9.56 -9.89 10.77
C GLY A 188 -10.11 -8.95 11.84
N ASP A 189 -9.82 -9.23 13.12
CA ASP A 189 -10.26 -8.42 14.26
C ASP A 189 -9.72 -6.98 14.17
N GLU A 190 -8.44 -6.82 13.79
CA GLU A 190 -7.80 -5.51 13.62
C GLU A 190 -8.52 -4.67 12.55
N LEU A 191 -8.86 -5.30 11.41
CA LEU A 191 -9.59 -4.66 10.32
C LEU A 191 -11.04 -4.36 10.71
N LEU A 192 -11.71 -5.28 11.40
CA LEU A 192 -13.09 -5.13 11.86
C LEU A 192 -13.23 -3.95 12.85
N ILE A 193 -12.34 -3.85 13.83
CA ILE A 193 -12.31 -2.73 14.78
C ILE A 193 -12.10 -1.41 14.04
N SER A 194 -11.18 -1.38 13.07
CA SER A 194 -10.91 -0.19 12.25
C SER A 194 -12.10 0.19 11.37
N ALA A 195 -12.80 -0.80 10.81
CA ALA A 195 -14.01 -0.63 10.01
C ALA A 195 -15.14 -0.04 10.86
N ALA A 196 -15.39 -0.59 12.05
CA ALA A 196 -16.45 -0.14 12.95
C ALA A 196 -16.23 1.31 13.42
N ARG A 197 -14.98 1.71 13.73
CA ARG A 197 -14.66 3.08 14.17
C ARG A 197 -14.83 4.13 13.09
N ASN A 198 -14.69 3.76 11.82
CA ASN A 198 -14.67 4.70 10.69
C ASN A 198 -15.80 4.47 9.69
N ALA A 199 -16.76 3.59 10.02
CA ALA A 199 -17.84 3.15 9.13
C ALA A 199 -17.34 2.72 7.73
N ASP A 200 -16.21 2.02 7.66
CA ASP A 200 -15.54 1.70 6.39
C ASP A 200 -15.90 0.30 5.87
N GLY A 201 -16.75 0.26 4.84
CA GLY A 201 -17.20 -1.00 4.25
C GLY A 201 -16.12 -1.81 3.53
N ARG A 202 -15.01 -1.19 3.10
CA ARG A 202 -13.92 -1.92 2.43
C ARG A 202 -13.09 -2.70 3.45
N LEU A 203 -12.79 -2.09 4.60
CA LEU A 203 -12.13 -2.79 5.71
C LEU A 203 -13.00 -3.91 6.28
N LEU A 204 -14.32 -3.69 6.37
CA LEU A 204 -15.27 -4.73 6.79
C LEU A 204 -15.23 -5.94 5.84
N ALA A 205 -15.34 -5.70 4.52
CA ALA A 205 -15.30 -6.77 3.53
C ALA A 205 -13.96 -7.56 3.55
N GLU A 206 -12.85 -6.87 3.78
CA GLU A 206 -11.54 -7.52 3.92
C GLU A 206 -11.46 -8.37 5.20
N ALA A 207 -12.04 -7.89 6.32
CA ALA A 207 -12.12 -8.66 7.56
C ALA A 207 -12.96 -9.94 7.40
N ASP A 208 -14.14 -9.83 6.78
CA ASP A 208 -15.02 -10.96 6.49
C ASP A 208 -14.31 -12.01 5.62
N MET A 209 -13.55 -11.56 4.62
CA MET A 209 -12.75 -12.45 3.76
C MET A 209 -11.70 -13.23 4.57
N LEU A 210 -11.03 -12.57 5.53
CA LEU A 210 -10.05 -13.25 6.38
C LEU A 210 -10.68 -14.31 7.29
N TYR A 211 -11.87 -14.06 7.85
CA TYR A 211 -12.60 -15.08 8.63
C TYR A 211 -13.00 -16.27 7.75
N GLN A 212 -13.50 -16.02 6.53
CA GLN A 212 -13.85 -17.09 5.58
C GLN A 212 -12.63 -17.92 5.17
N LEU A 213 -11.49 -17.28 4.90
CA LEU A 213 -10.25 -17.98 4.62
C LEU A 213 -9.81 -18.83 5.81
N SER A 214 -9.91 -18.29 7.04
CA SER A 214 -9.58 -19.00 8.26
C SER A 214 -10.37 -20.31 8.39
N GLU A 215 -11.71 -20.24 8.28
CA GLU A 215 -12.58 -21.42 8.34
C GLU A 215 -12.25 -22.44 7.24
N HIS A 216 -12.01 -21.95 6.02
CA HIS A 216 -11.70 -22.80 4.87
C HIS A 216 -10.39 -23.59 5.04
N TYR A 217 -9.32 -22.90 5.45
CA TYR A 217 -8.01 -23.53 5.64
C TYR A 217 -8.00 -24.49 6.82
N VAL A 218 -8.62 -24.13 7.96
CA VAL A 218 -8.77 -25.04 9.11
C VAL A 218 -9.49 -26.31 8.68
N GLY A 219 -10.63 -26.19 7.99
CA GLY A 219 -11.40 -27.34 7.53
C GLY A 219 -10.61 -28.25 6.58
N THR A 220 -9.81 -27.67 5.69
CA THR A 220 -9.02 -28.43 4.71
C THR A 220 -7.88 -29.19 5.38
N TYR A 221 -7.11 -28.54 6.26
CA TYR A 221 -5.92 -29.14 6.86
C TYR A 221 -6.24 -30.07 8.05
N MET A 222 -7.31 -29.82 8.80
CA MET A 222 -7.78 -30.76 9.84
C MET A 222 -8.24 -32.10 9.23
N ASN A 223 -8.98 -32.06 8.12
CA ASN A 223 -9.40 -33.26 7.42
C ASN A 223 -8.20 -34.04 6.83
N ARG A 224 -7.21 -33.32 6.30
CA ARG A 224 -5.97 -33.92 5.79
C ARG A 224 -5.18 -34.64 6.90
N ASN A 225 -5.03 -34.02 8.06
CA ASN A 225 -4.36 -34.65 9.21
C ASN A 225 -5.12 -35.89 9.69
N ALA A 226 -6.46 -35.84 9.75
CA ALA A 226 -7.27 -37.00 10.13
C ALA A 226 -7.13 -38.17 9.13
N THR A 227 -7.00 -37.90 7.83
CA THR A 227 -6.75 -38.94 6.82
C THR A 227 -5.34 -39.53 6.89
N LEU A 228 -4.32 -38.75 7.28
CA LEU A 228 -2.96 -39.25 7.44
C LEU A 228 -2.82 -40.14 8.68
N VAL A 229 -3.50 -39.79 9.79
CA VAL A 229 -3.51 -40.59 11.03
C VAL A 229 -4.26 -41.93 10.85
N ARG A 230 -5.23 -42.02 9.94
CA ARG A 230 -5.97 -43.27 9.67
C ARG A 230 -5.24 -44.25 8.76
N ASN A 231 -4.22 -43.80 8.03
CA ASN A 231 -3.52 -44.58 7.01
C ASN A 231 -2.06 -44.92 7.39
N GLY A 232 -1.63 -44.61 8.61
CA GLY A 232 -0.33 -45.00 9.19
C GLY A 232 -0.51 -45.92 10.38
#